data_AF-A0A527XPF2-F1
#
_entry.id   AF-A0A527XPF2-F1
#
_cell.length_a   1.000
_cell.length_b   1.000
_cell.length_c   1.000
_cell.angle_alpha   90.00
_cell.angle_beta   90.00
_cell.angle_gamma   90.00
#
_symmetry.space_group_name_H-M   'P 1'
#
loop_
_entity.id
_entity.type
_entity.pdbx_description
1 polymer ?
#
loop_
_entity_poly.entity_id
_entity_poly.type
_entity_poly.pdbx_seq_one_letter_code
_entity_poly.pdbx_strand_id
1 'polypeptide(L)'
;IGILTRLGFEPKGSGDVVKVTVPSWRPDVDGKADLVEEVMRIHGVDNIAPQPLTSHDAVNGKILTTLQVRTRAAKRALAVRGMMEAVTWSFIPA
;
A
#
# COMPACT_ATOMS: atom_id res chain seq x y z
N ILE A 1 -18.61 8.00 14.12
CA ILE A 1 -18.65 9.05 15.17
C ILE A 1 -18.01 8.57 16.48
N GLY A 2 -18.50 7.48 17.09
CA GLY A 2 -18.01 7.04 18.41
C GLY A 2 -16.49 6.82 18.56
N ILE A 3 -15.82 6.27 17.54
CA ILE A 3 -14.35 6.11 17.57
C ILE A 3 -13.63 7.46 17.67
N LEU A 4 -13.96 8.41 16.77
CA LEU A 4 -13.32 9.72 16.74
C LEU A 4 -13.57 10.51 18.03
N THR A 5 -14.79 10.45 18.58
CA THR A 5 -15.10 11.08 19.88
C THR A 5 -14.24 10.51 21.01
N ARG A 6 -14.04 9.19 21.06
CA ARG A 6 -13.19 8.54 22.08
C ARG A 6 -11.71 8.87 21.94
N LEU A 7 -11.26 9.20 20.73
CA LEU A 7 -9.89 9.66 20.44
C LEU A 7 -9.68 11.16 20.71
N GLY A 8 -10.72 11.88 21.12
CA GLY A 8 -10.65 13.31 21.45
C GLY A 8 -10.93 14.25 20.28
N PHE A 9 -11.38 13.74 19.13
CA PHE A 9 -11.88 14.58 18.04
C PHE A 9 -13.31 15.05 18.32
N GLU A 10 -13.71 16.18 17.75
CA GLU A 10 -15.08 16.70 17.85
C GLU A 10 -15.84 16.60 16.51
N PRO A 11 -16.43 15.44 16.17
CA PRO A 11 -17.30 15.30 15.00
C PRO A 11 -18.63 16.04 15.21
N LYS A 12 -19.01 16.90 14.27
CA LYS A 12 -20.28 17.66 14.22
C LYS A 12 -21.02 17.37 12.91
N GLY A 13 -22.28 16.93 13.03
CA GLY A 13 -23.15 16.55 11.92
C GLY A 13 -23.71 15.14 12.08
N SER A 14 -24.83 14.85 11.40
CA SER A 14 -25.56 13.58 11.50
C SER A 14 -25.89 12.95 10.14
N GLY A 15 -25.21 13.37 9.07
CA GLY A 15 -25.36 12.84 7.71
C GLY A 15 -24.08 12.17 7.21
N ASP A 16 -24.00 11.97 5.90
CA ASP A 16 -22.83 11.35 5.24
C ASP A 16 -21.55 12.18 5.35
N VAL A 17 -21.70 13.47 5.61
CA VAL A 17 -20.59 14.41 5.81
C VAL A 17 -20.62 14.94 7.24
N VAL A 18 -19.47 14.86 7.89
CA VAL A 18 -19.26 15.31 9.27
C VAL A 18 -18.08 16.27 9.29
N LYS A 19 -18.24 17.41 9.96
CA LYS A 19 -17.14 18.34 10.23
C LYS A 19 -16.41 17.87 11.48
N VAL A 20 -15.10 17.68 11.42
CA VAL A 20 -14.31 17.17 12.55
C VAL A 20 -13.29 18.22 12.97
N THR A 21 -13.31 18.60 14.24
CA THR A 21 -12.20 19.38 14.85
C THR A 21 -11.13 18.42 15.35
N VAL A 22 -9.88 18.70 14.99
CA VAL A 22 -8.70 17.96 15.43
C VAL A 22 -8.25 18.47 16.80
N PRO A 23 -7.95 17.59 17.77
CA PRO A 23 -7.42 18.01 19.06
C PRO A 23 -5.98 18.52 18.92
N SER A 24 -5.60 19.50 19.76
CA SER A 24 -4.33 20.22 19.62
C SER A 24 -3.06 19.36 19.77
N TRP A 25 -3.15 18.20 20.42
CA TRP A 25 -2.03 17.27 20.61
C TRP A 25 -1.85 16.27 19.45
N ARG A 26 -2.64 16.39 18.37
CA ARG A 26 -2.55 15.55 17.16
C ARG A 26 -2.04 16.36 15.96
N PRO A 27 -0.73 16.69 15.92
CA PRO A 27 -0.14 17.43 14.80
C PRO A 27 0.03 16.58 13.52
N ASP A 28 -0.18 15.27 13.64
CA ASP A 28 -0.11 14.28 12.57
C ASP A 28 -1.37 14.21 11.71
N VAL A 29 -2.42 14.97 12.06
CA VAL A 29 -3.71 14.96 11.36
C VAL A 29 -3.91 16.28 10.62
N ASP A 30 -3.87 16.23 9.30
CA ASP A 30 -4.02 17.41 8.42
C ASP A 30 -5.21 17.25 7.46
N GLY A 31 -5.64 16.01 7.17
CA GLY A 31 -6.64 15.72 6.15
C GLY A 31 -7.66 14.64 6.50
N LYS A 32 -8.60 14.46 5.58
CA LYS A 32 -9.64 13.43 5.68
C LYS A 32 -9.07 12.00 5.69
N ALA A 33 -7.92 11.78 5.05
CA ALA A 33 -7.29 10.47 4.98
C ALA A 33 -6.82 10.01 6.36
N ASP A 34 -6.25 10.92 7.15
CA ASP A 34 -5.77 10.63 8.51
C ASP A 34 -6.93 10.27 9.44
N LEU A 35 -8.09 10.91 9.29
CA LEU A 35 -9.30 10.54 10.02
C LEU A 35 -9.81 9.13 9.63
N VAL A 36 -9.72 8.78 8.35
CA VAL A 36 -10.06 7.43 7.87
C VAL A 36 -9.08 6.41 8.45
N GLU A 37 -7.79 6.71 8.47
CA GLU A 37 -6.77 5.88 9.10
C GLU A 37 -7.06 5.67 10.59
N GLU A 38 -7.42 6.71 11.33
CA GLU A 38 -7.74 6.59 12.76
C GLU A 38 -8.96 5.69 13.01
N VAL A 39 -9.99 5.80 12.15
CA VAL A 39 -11.16 4.92 12.20
C VAL A 39 -10.74 3.48 11.88
N MET A 40 -9.96 3.29 10.82
CA MET A 40 -9.45 2.00 10.38
C MET A 40 -8.60 1.32 11.46
N ARG A 41 -7.69 2.08 12.09
CA ARG A 41 -6.76 1.64 13.13
C ARG A 41 -7.48 1.16 14.38
N ILE A 42 -8.51 1.88 14.84
CA ILE A 42 -9.30 1.47 16.01
C ILE A 42 -10.32 0.38 15.67
N HIS A 43 -10.88 0.38 14.46
CA HIS A 43 -11.75 -0.71 14.02
C HIS A 43 -10.99 -2.03 13.89
N GLY A 44 -9.71 -1.96 13.49
CA GLY A 44 -8.85 -3.12 13.25
C GLY A 44 -8.87 -3.52 11.78
N VAL A 45 -7.69 -3.58 11.16
CA VAL A 45 -7.53 -3.93 9.74
C VAL A 45 -8.05 -5.34 9.46
N ASP A 46 -7.89 -6.26 10.41
CA ASP A 46 -8.36 -7.65 10.30
C ASP A 46 -9.89 -7.77 10.17
N ASN A 47 -10.63 -6.74 10.60
CA ASN A 47 -12.09 -6.71 10.52
C ASN A 47 -12.60 -6.18 9.17
N ILE A 48 -11.71 -5.69 8.30
CA ILE A 48 -12.06 -5.13 7.00
C ILE A 48 -12.08 -6.28 5.98
N ALA A 49 -13.27 -6.58 5.47
CA ALA A 49 -13.43 -7.62 4.47
C ALA A 49 -12.59 -7.29 3.21
N PRO A 50 -11.71 -8.20 2.74
CA PRO A 50 -10.94 -7.97 1.54
C PRO A 50 -11.87 -7.89 0.33
N GLN A 51 -11.67 -6.87 -0.49
CA GLN A 51 -12.42 -6.67 -1.74
C GLN A 51 -11.43 -6.61 -2.90
N PRO A 52 -11.59 -7.45 -3.94
CA PRO A 52 -10.77 -7.35 -5.13
C PRO A 52 -11.06 -6.03 -5.85
N LEU A 53 -10.02 -5.40 -6.41
CA LEU A 53 -10.21 -4.26 -7.30
C LEU A 53 -10.98 -4.72 -8.54
N THR A 54 -11.92 -3.89 -9.01
CA THR A 54 -12.57 -4.10 -10.30
C THR A 54 -11.52 -4.19 -11.40
N SER A 55 -11.64 -5.21 -12.26
CA SER A 55 -10.78 -5.31 -13.43
C SER A 55 -10.95 -4.06 -14.29
N HIS A 56 -9.85 -3.41 -14.64
CA HIS A 56 -9.88 -2.47 -15.75
C HIS A 56 -10.19 -3.26 -17.03
N ASP A 57 -11.05 -2.73 -17.91
CA ASP A 57 -11.40 -3.37 -19.17
C ASP A 57 -10.13 -3.75 -19.95
N ALA A 58 -10.00 -5.05 -20.25
CA ALA A 58 -8.75 -5.65 -20.63
C ALA A 58 -8.43 -5.42 -22.11
N VAL A 59 -7.39 -4.64 -22.38
CA VAL A 59 -6.40 -5.05 -23.38
C VAL A 59 -5.14 -5.36 -22.59
N ASN A 60 -4.95 -6.64 -22.26
CA ASN A 60 -3.72 -7.12 -21.64
C ASN A 60 -2.56 -6.87 -22.61
N GLY A 61 -1.94 -5.69 -22.51
CA GLY A 61 -0.66 -5.41 -23.15
C GLY A 61 0.40 -6.42 -22.68
N LYS A 62 1.55 -6.43 -23.35
CA LYS A 62 2.68 -7.26 -22.90
C LYS A 62 3.02 -6.90 -21.46
N ILE A 63 2.72 -7.81 -20.53
CA ILE A 63 2.99 -7.66 -19.09
C ILE A 63 4.50 -7.55 -18.84
N LEU A 64 5.29 -8.32 -19.58
CA LEU A 64 6.75 -8.30 -19.48
C LEU A 64 7.38 -7.46 -20.58
N THR A 65 8.34 -6.62 -20.20
CA THR A 65 9.18 -5.91 -21.16
C THR A 65 10.12 -6.89 -21.87
N THR A 66 10.59 -6.53 -23.06
CA THR A 66 11.58 -7.32 -23.80
C THR A 66 12.83 -7.62 -22.97
N LEU A 67 13.29 -6.66 -22.14
CA LEU A 67 14.43 -6.87 -21.25
C LEU A 67 14.12 -7.93 -20.19
N GLN A 68 12.95 -7.86 -19.55
CA GLN A 68 12.53 -8.85 -18.54
C GLN A 68 12.40 -10.27 -19.13
N VAL A 69 11.94 -10.40 -20.37
CA VAL A 69 11.90 -11.69 -21.08
C VAL A 69 13.32 -12.21 -21.34
N ARG A 70 14.20 -11.36 -21.87
CA ARG A 70 15.59 -11.72 -22.18
C ARG A 70 16.40 -12.07 -20.94
N THR A 71 16.29 -11.30 -19.86
CA THR A 71 16.99 -11.57 -18.60
C THR A 71 16.60 -12.94 -18.04
N ARG A 72 15.30 -13.28 -18.03
CA ARG A 72 14.84 -14.61 -17.58
C ARG A 72 15.37 -15.73 -18.48
N ALA A 73 15.38 -15.54 -19.80
CA ALA A 73 15.92 -16.51 -20.74
C ALA A 73 17.44 -16.71 -20.55
N ALA A 74 18.19 -15.62 -20.38
CA ALA A 74 19.63 -15.66 -20.13
C ALA A 74 19.97 -16.40 -18.83
N LYS A 75 19.29 -16.08 -17.71
CA LYS A 75 19.48 -16.79 -16.43
C LYS A 75 19.28 -18.31 -16.57
N ARG A 76 18.19 -18.73 -17.21
CA ARG A 76 17.93 -20.16 -17.49
C ARG A 76 19.01 -20.79 -18.36
N ALA A 77 19.46 -20.09 -19.40
CA ALA A 77 20.50 -20.59 -20.28
C ALA A 77 21.87 -20.73 -19.60
N LEU A 78 22.17 -19.91 -18.58
CA LEU A 78 23.38 -20.05 -17.77
C LEU A 78 23.25 -21.20 -16.76
N ALA A 79 22.08 -21.36 -16.13
CA ALA A 79 21.80 -22.45 -15.21
C ALA A 79 21.93 -23.84 -15.87
N VAL A 80 21.43 -24.01 -17.11
CA VAL A 80 21.59 -25.26 -17.88
C VAL A 80 23.06 -25.57 -18.18
N ARG A 81 23.93 -24.56 -18.15
CA ARG A 81 25.39 -24.72 -18.33
C ARG A 81 26.14 -24.91 -17.01
N GLY A 82 25.43 -25.17 -15.91
CA GLY A 82 26.02 -25.44 -14.60
C GLY A 82 26.44 -24.19 -13.81
N MET A 83 26.06 -22.99 -14.26
CA MET A 83 26.34 -21.76 -13.51
C MET A 83 25.30 -21.54 -12.41
N MET A 84 25.74 -21.01 -11.26
CA MET A 84 24.87 -20.63 -10.16
C MET A 84 24.70 -19.11 -10.09
N GLU A 85 23.47 -18.66 -9.87
CA GLU A 85 23.20 -17.24 -9.65
C GLU A 85 23.76 -16.80 -8.30
N ALA A 86 24.48 -15.69 -8.28
CA ALA A 86 25.01 -15.06 -7.07
C ALA A 86 24.47 -13.63 -6.96
N VAL A 87 24.12 -13.22 -5.74
CA VAL A 87 23.78 -11.84 -5.40
C VAL A 87 24.88 -11.32 -4.50
N THR A 88 25.63 -10.34 -4.98
CA THR A 88 26.79 -9.77 -4.27
C THR A 88 26.49 -8.35 -3.82
N TRP A 89 27.34 -7.84 -2.92
CA TRP A 89 27.31 -6.44 -2.55
C TRP A 89 27.53 -5.55 -3.77
N SER A 90 26.75 -4.47 -3.88
CA SER A 90 26.92 -3.48 -4.94
C SER A 90 28.16 -2.61 -4.74
N PHE A 91 28.66 -2.53 -3.50
CA PHE A 91 29.87 -1.79 -3.14
C PHE A 91 30.95 -2.76 -2.66
N ILE A 92 32.19 -2.49 -3.06
CA ILE A 92 33.39 -3.21 -2.62
C ILE A 92 34.38 -2.23 -2.01
N PRO A 93 35.27 -2.67 -1.10
CA PRO A 93 36.36 -1.83 -0.60
C PRO A 93 37.20 -1.28 -1.75
N ALA A 94 37.71 -0.06 -1.58
CA ALA A 94 38.65 0.55 -2.51
C ALA A 94 40.00 -0.19 -2.50
#